data_AF-A0A2E6KT93-F1
#
_entry.id   AF-A0A2E6KT93-F1
#
_cell.length_a   1.000
_cell.length_b   1.000
_cell.length_c   1.000
_cell.angle_alpha   90.00
_cell.angle_beta   90.00
_cell.angle_gamma   90.00
#
_symmetry.space_group_name_H-M   'P 1'
#
loop_
_entity.id
_entity.type
_entity.pdbx_description
1 polymer ?
#
loop_
_entity_poly.entity_id
_entity_poly.type
_entity_poly.pdbx_seq_one_letter_code
_entity_poly.pdbx_strand_id
1 'polypeptide(L)'
;MIEKILDENPFSDKKNIRSSFFTEKINDLTRHHYENCNEYKLILNSIDYNPSINYNLSEIPFIPVRIFKDYDLMSINRDEIFKIMKSSGTSGQNYSKIYLNKSNASIQTKVLAKLVSTVLGTKRLPMLIVDCPSTIKNRKSFSARAAGIIGFSTFGKRPVYALNDNMELDIENILSFFEKYKNEKVFIFGFTFVVWKFFIQSLISQKIRFNKIDGTLIHGGGWKKLIEQSVNNNEFKSKISNILGINKVVNYYGMVEQTGSIFLECNKGNLKTSIYSDVIIRRNDFSECSYNEPGIIQVISLLPTSYPGHSLISEDIGELVNCDCGNPGKCFIIHGRIAKAEIRGCSDTVE
;
A
#
# COMPACT_ATOMS: atom_id res chain seq x y z
N MET A 1 20.12 -9.01 3.67
CA MET A 1 19.52 -9.75 2.52
C MET A 1 19.38 -8.90 1.26
N ILE A 2 18.86 -7.66 1.32
CA ILE A 2 18.62 -6.82 0.12
C ILE A 2 19.61 -5.65 -0.06
N GLU A 3 20.69 -5.58 0.72
CA GLU A 3 21.60 -4.42 0.74
C GLU A 3 22.18 -4.09 -0.63
N LYS A 4 22.42 -5.10 -1.48
CA LYS A 4 22.93 -4.93 -2.85
C LYS A 4 21.99 -4.17 -3.78
N ILE A 5 20.68 -4.14 -3.48
CA ILE A 5 19.63 -3.49 -4.29
C ILE A 5 18.92 -2.36 -3.55
N LEU A 6 19.30 -2.08 -2.30
CA LEU A 6 19.27 -0.70 -1.82
C LEU A 6 20.17 0.10 -2.81
N ASP A 7 20.27 1.40 -2.77
CA ASP A 7 21.00 2.27 -3.70
C ASP A 7 20.69 2.19 -5.21
N GLU A 8 20.12 1.10 -5.73
CA GLU A 8 19.61 1.01 -7.10
C GLU A 8 18.31 1.81 -7.27
N ASN A 9 18.06 2.26 -8.51
CA ASN A 9 16.78 2.84 -8.88
C ASN A 9 15.67 1.77 -8.74
N PRO A 10 14.58 2.03 -7.98
CA PRO A 10 13.51 1.05 -7.76
C PRO A 10 12.84 0.53 -9.04
N PHE A 11 12.96 1.25 -10.15
CA PHE A 11 12.42 0.91 -11.46
C PHE A 11 13.54 0.78 -12.51
N SER A 12 14.66 0.11 -12.19
CA SER A 12 15.76 -0.18 -13.14
C SER A 12 15.51 -1.44 -14.01
N ASP A 13 16.04 -1.45 -15.24
CA ASP A 13 15.65 -2.36 -16.34
C ASP A 13 16.50 -3.64 -16.45
N LYS A 14 17.25 -4.02 -15.39
CA LYS A 14 18.11 -5.22 -15.40
C LYS A 14 17.29 -6.52 -15.23
N LYS A 15 16.37 -6.79 -16.17
CA LYS A 15 15.31 -7.80 -16.10
C LYS A 15 15.77 -9.22 -15.73
N ASN A 16 16.82 -9.76 -16.37
CA ASN A 16 17.19 -11.18 -16.20
C ASN A 16 17.98 -11.46 -14.92
N ILE A 17 18.87 -10.56 -14.50
CA ILE A 17 19.59 -10.70 -13.23
C ILE A 17 18.63 -10.46 -12.05
N ARG A 18 17.64 -9.58 -12.24
CA ARG A 18 16.64 -9.22 -11.23
C ARG A 18 15.63 -10.32 -10.95
N SER A 19 15.12 -11.04 -11.95
CA SER A 19 14.13 -12.11 -11.70
C SER A 19 14.74 -13.29 -10.93
N SER A 20 15.96 -13.69 -11.29
CA SER A 20 16.70 -14.75 -10.58
C SER A 20 17.06 -14.33 -9.16
N PHE A 21 17.65 -13.15 -8.97
CA PHE A 21 17.97 -12.63 -7.64
C PHE A 21 16.72 -12.48 -6.75
N PHE A 22 15.64 -11.93 -7.29
CA PHE A 22 14.38 -11.77 -6.55
C PHE A 22 13.83 -13.13 -6.11
N THR A 23 13.76 -14.10 -7.03
CA THR A 23 13.26 -15.45 -6.73
C THR A 23 14.14 -16.17 -5.71
N GLU A 24 15.47 -16.07 -5.83
CA GLU A 24 16.42 -16.59 -4.85
C GLU A 24 16.14 -16.00 -3.46
N LYS A 25 15.97 -14.67 -3.36
CA LYS A 25 15.73 -14.01 -2.07
C LYS A 25 14.37 -14.29 -1.47
N ILE A 26 13.35 -14.52 -2.29
CA ILE A 26 12.04 -14.98 -1.79
C ILE A 26 12.13 -16.43 -1.27
N ASN A 27 12.91 -17.31 -1.92
CA ASN A 27 13.19 -18.65 -1.38
C ASN A 27 13.95 -18.56 -0.05
N ASP A 28 14.97 -17.71 0.04
CA ASP A 28 15.70 -17.47 1.30
C ASP A 28 14.77 -16.98 2.42
N LEU A 29 13.88 -16.02 2.13
CA LEU A 29 12.88 -15.55 3.11
C LEU A 29 11.92 -16.66 3.52
N THR A 30 11.46 -17.47 2.58
CA THR A 30 10.55 -18.60 2.88
C THR A 30 11.22 -19.57 3.86
N ARG A 31 12.48 -19.95 3.63
CA ARG A 31 13.26 -20.78 4.57
C ARG A 31 13.48 -20.09 5.92
N HIS A 32 13.90 -18.83 5.90
CA HIS A 32 14.11 -18.04 7.13
C HIS A 32 12.84 -18.02 8.00
N HIS A 33 11.68 -17.77 7.40
CA HIS A 33 10.42 -17.77 8.12
C HIS A 33 10.00 -19.17 8.57
N TYR A 34 10.24 -20.20 7.76
CA TYR A 34 10.00 -21.61 8.12
C TYR A 34 10.81 -22.03 9.35
N GLU A 35 12.05 -21.58 9.46
CA GLU A 35 12.94 -21.90 10.59
C GLU A 35 12.59 -21.13 11.86
N ASN A 36 12.15 -19.87 11.73
CA ASN A 36 12.03 -18.94 12.85
C ASN A 36 10.59 -18.63 13.29
N CYS A 37 9.57 -19.07 12.55
CA CYS A 37 8.16 -18.89 12.92
C CYS A 37 7.46 -20.25 12.98
N ASN A 38 7.14 -20.72 14.19
CA ASN A 38 6.55 -22.03 14.41
C ASN A 38 5.18 -22.19 13.74
N GLU A 39 4.32 -21.19 13.83
CA GLU A 39 3.00 -21.18 13.19
C GLU A 39 3.13 -21.25 11.67
N TYR A 40 4.07 -20.51 11.08
CA TYR A 40 4.33 -20.56 9.64
C TYR A 40 4.89 -21.91 9.20
N LYS A 41 5.79 -22.50 10.00
CA LYS A 41 6.30 -23.85 9.78
C LYS A 41 5.17 -24.88 9.72
N LEU A 42 4.22 -24.82 10.66
CA LEU A 42 3.06 -25.72 10.69
C LEU A 42 2.19 -25.56 9.43
N ILE A 43 1.96 -24.32 8.99
CA ILE A 43 1.21 -24.04 7.76
C ILE A 43 1.93 -24.66 6.55
N LEU A 44 3.24 -24.43 6.41
CA LEU A 44 4.01 -24.95 5.27
C LEU A 44 4.11 -26.48 5.29
N ASN A 45 4.24 -27.10 6.47
CA ASN A 45 4.20 -28.56 6.59
C ASN A 45 2.84 -29.14 6.16
N SER A 46 1.73 -28.43 6.36
CA SER A 46 0.40 -28.90 5.97
C SER A 46 0.15 -28.93 4.45
N ILE A 47 1.05 -28.31 3.68
CA ILE A 47 1.01 -28.29 2.21
C ILE A 47 2.25 -28.97 1.60
N ASP A 48 2.90 -29.85 2.36
CA ASP A 48 4.06 -30.65 1.94
C ASP A 48 5.23 -29.82 1.37
N TYR A 49 5.43 -28.60 1.89
CA TYR A 49 6.56 -27.77 1.49
C TYR A 49 7.90 -28.39 1.90
N ASN A 50 8.86 -28.44 0.97
CA ASN A 50 10.21 -28.93 1.22
C ASN A 50 11.21 -27.74 1.28
N PRO A 51 11.74 -27.39 2.47
CA PRO A 51 12.66 -26.26 2.61
C PRO A 51 14.02 -26.49 1.91
N SER A 52 14.35 -27.72 1.52
CA SER A 52 15.64 -28.07 0.92
C SER A 52 15.74 -27.79 -0.58
N ILE A 53 14.62 -27.46 -1.24
CA ILE A 53 14.58 -27.19 -2.68
C ILE A 53 14.28 -25.71 -2.95
N ASN A 54 14.74 -25.21 -4.10
CA ASN A 54 14.37 -23.89 -4.60
C ASN A 54 13.21 -24.02 -5.57
N TYR A 55 12.22 -23.14 -5.40
CA TYR A 55 11.00 -23.09 -6.20
C TYR A 55 11.04 -21.90 -7.16
N ASN A 56 10.34 -22.01 -8.28
CA ASN A 56 10.04 -20.84 -9.10
C ASN A 56 9.11 -19.89 -8.32
N LEU A 57 9.12 -18.60 -8.68
CA LEU A 57 8.39 -17.59 -7.93
C LEU A 57 6.89 -17.90 -7.76
N SER A 58 6.26 -18.52 -8.75
CA SER A 58 4.85 -18.91 -8.71
C SER A 58 4.56 -20.22 -7.97
N GLU A 59 5.59 -21.01 -7.67
CA GLU A 59 5.50 -22.23 -6.87
C GLU A 59 5.79 -21.98 -5.39
N ILE A 60 6.38 -20.83 -5.05
CA ILE A 60 6.63 -20.45 -3.66
C ILE A 60 5.28 -20.31 -2.91
N PRO A 61 5.14 -20.94 -1.74
CA PRO A 61 3.93 -20.83 -0.94
C PRO A 61 3.54 -19.39 -0.62
N PHE A 62 2.24 -19.15 -0.56
CA PHE A 62 1.66 -17.91 -0.05
C PHE A 62 0.68 -18.24 1.08
N ILE A 63 0.43 -17.26 1.95
CA ILE A 63 -0.58 -17.36 2.99
C ILE A 63 -1.66 -16.29 2.79
N PRO A 64 -2.93 -16.56 3.15
CA PRO A 64 -3.99 -15.55 3.11
C PRO A 64 -3.67 -14.38 4.03
N VAL A 65 -3.78 -13.14 3.53
CA VAL A 65 -3.51 -11.92 4.32
C VAL A 65 -4.30 -11.86 5.64
N ARG A 66 -5.49 -12.49 5.67
CA ARG A 66 -6.36 -12.53 6.84
C ARG A 66 -5.73 -13.24 8.04
N ILE A 67 -4.79 -14.16 7.82
CA ILE A 67 -4.20 -15.00 8.87
C ILE A 67 -3.53 -14.18 10.00
N PHE A 68 -3.01 -12.98 9.67
CA PHE A 68 -2.42 -12.07 10.65
C PHE A 68 -3.41 -11.50 11.68
N LYS A 69 -4.72 -11.67 11.45
CA LYS A 69 -5.77 -11.33 12.43
C LYS A 69 -5.96 -12.40 13.48
N ASP A 70 -5.61 -13.64 13.14
CA ASP A 70 -5.91 -14.83 13.93
C ASP A 70 -4.65 -15.33 14.66
N TYR A 71 -3.46 -15.09 14.09
CA TYR A 71 -2.19 -15.57 14.63
C TYR A 71 -1.15 -14.45 14.76
N ASP A 72 -0.35 -14.52 15.82
CA ASP A 72 0.82 -13.65 16.02
C ASP A 72 2.04 -14.23 15.30
N LEU A 73 2.06 -14.12 13.97
CA LEU A 73 3.15 -14.64 13.14
C LEU A 73 4.43 -13.79 13.29
N MET A 74 5.49 -14.38 13.85
CA MET A 74 6.77 -13.71 14.14
C MET A 74 7.94 -14.62 13.79
N SER A 75 8.98 -14.05 13.17
CA SER A 75 10.27 -14.69 12.89
C SER A 75 11.42 -14.02 13.64
N ILE A 76 11.09 -13.43 14.79
CA ILE A 76 11.99 -12.75 15.73
C ILE A 76 11.57 -13.13 17.15
N ASN A 77 12.48 -12.99 18.11
CA ASN A 77 12.13 -13.17 19.51
C ASN A 77 11.29 -11.99 20.03
N ARG A 78 10.53 -12.24 21.10
CA ARG A 78 9.61 -11.23 21.66
C ARG A 78 10.34 -10.01 22.25
N ASP A 79 11.55 -10.19 22.75
CA ASP A 79 12.41 -9.13 23.27
C ASP A 79 13.04 -8.25 22.17
N GLU A 80 13.05 -8.72 20.92
CA GLU A 80 13.49 -7.94 19.75
C GLU A 80 12.39 -7.03 19.18
N ILE A 81 11.15 -7.16 19.66
CA ILE A 81 10.02 -6.37 19.17
C ILE A 81 10.27 -4.89 19.46
N PHE A 82 10.50 -4.13 18.39
CA PHE A 82 10.68 -2.69 18.43
C PHE A 82 9.35 -1.95 18.24
N LYS A 83 8.49 -2.46 17.37
CA LYS A 83 7.22 -1.83 17.01
C LYS A 83 6.19 -2.87 16.58
N ILE A 84 4.93 -2.64 16.96
CA ILE A 84 3.79 -3.43 16.49
C ILE A 84 2.92 -2.54 15.61
N MET A 85 2.67 -2.96 14.38
CA MET A 85 1.75 -2.30 13.45
C MET A 85 0.42 -3.04 13.40
N LYS A 86 -0.68 -2.29 13.30
CA LYS A 86 -2.04 -2.82 13.31
C LYS A 86 -2.80 -2.41 12.05
N SER A 87 -3.58 -3.31 11.46
CA SER A 87 -4.50 -2.94 10.37
C SER A 87 -5.70 -2.18 10.92
N SER A 88 -6.43 -1.46 10.06
CA SER A 88 -7.71 -0.87 10.43
C SER A 88 -8.76 -1.97 10.58
N GLY A 89 -9.10 -2.33 11.82
CA GLY A 89 -10.24 -3.19 12.09
C GLY A 89 -11.56 -2.45 11.81
N THR A 90 -12.53 -3.14 11.20
CA THR A 90 -13.94 -2.74 11.29
C THR A 90 -14.44 -3.09 12.69
N SER A 91 -15.28 -2.25 13.29
CA SER A 91 -15.85 -2.49 14.62
C SER A 91 -16.34 -3.93 14.77
N GLY A 92 -15.80 -4.67 15.74
CA GLY A 92 -16.15 -6.07 16.03
C GLY A 92 -15.25 -7.16 15.42
N GLN A 93 -14.20 -6.83 14.65
CA GLN A 93 -13.22 -7.82 14.13
C GLN A 93 -11.82 -7.62 14.69
N ASN A 94 -11.07 -8.73 14.81
CA ASN A 94 -9.63 -8.70 15.05
C ASN A 94 -8.90 -7.94 13.93
N TYR A 95 -7.88 -7.18 14.32
CA TYR A 95 -6.97 -6.49 13.41
C TYR A 95 -5.71 -7.31 13.20
N SER A 96 -5.11 -7.16 12.02
CA SER A 96 -3.83 -7.78 11.70
C SER A 96 -2.76 -7.19 12.62
N LYS A 97 -1.87 -8.02 13.17
CA LYS A 97 -0.72 -7.57 13.97
C LYS A 97 0.59 -7.92 13.29
N ILE A 98 1.43 -6.91 13.06
CA ILE A 98 2.71 -7.04 12.39
C ILE A 98 3.82 -6.59 13.34
N TYR A 99 4.72 -7.53 13.64
CA TYR A 99 5.77 -7.36 14.64
C TYR A 99 7.09 -7.04 13.94
N LEU A 100 7.66 -5.88 14.26
CA LEU A 100 8.87 -5.37 13.63
C LEU A 100 10.00 -5.27 14.67
N ASN A 101 11.18 -5.77 14.33
CA ASN A 101 12.43 -5.40 14.99
C ASN A 101 13.01 -4.10 14.37
N LYS A 102 14.04 -3.53 14.99
CA LYS A 102 14.67 -2.26 14.53
C LYS A 102 15.19 -2.35 13.11
N SER A 103 15.83 -3.46 12.75
CA SER A 103 16.42 -3.67 11.42
C SER A 103 15.35 -3.69 10.34
N ASN A 104 14.28 -4.47 10.53
CA ASN A 104 13.20 -4.55 9.56
C ASN A 104 12.50 -3.21 9.38
N ALA A 105 12.17 -2.52 10.48
CA ALA A 105 11.55 -1.19 10.43
C ALA A 105 12.43 -0.15 9.70
N SER A 106 13.75 -0.19 9.90
CA SER A 106 14.70 0.67 9.21
C SER A 106 14.70 0.43 7.70
N ILE A 107 14.77 -0.83 7.27
CA ILE A 107 14.77 -1.20 5.85
C ILE A 107 13.44 -0.80 5.18
N GLN A 108 12.30 -1.08 5.81
CA GLN A 108 10.99 -0.68 5.29
C GLN A 108 10.89 0.83 5.09
N THR A 109 11.41 1.62 6.04
CA THR A 109 11.45 3.09 5.95
C THR A 109 12.36 3.56 4.80
N LYS A 110 13.56 2.96 4.67
CA LYS A 110 14.49 3.30 3.58
C LYS A 110 13.91 2.99 2.20
N VAL A 111 13.26 1.84 2.04
CA VAL A 111 12.64 1.45 0.76
C VAL A 111 11.45 2.32 0.42
N LEU A 112 10.58 2.61 1.40
CA LEU A 112 9.48 3.57 1.20
C LEU A 112 10.01 4.93 0.74
N ALA A 113 11.09 5.43 1.35
CA ALA A 113 11.72 6.69 0.96
C ALA A 113 12.25 6.66 -0.47
N LYS A 114 12.87 5.55 -0.89
CA LYS A 114 13.34 5.37 -2.27
C LYS A 114 12.18 5.41 -3.26
N LEU A 115 11.14 4.63 -3.00
CA LEU A 115 9.94 4.59 -3.86
C LEU A 115 9.31 5.99 -3.98
N VAL A 116 9.03 6.65 -2.87
CA VAL A 116 8.38 7.97 -2.85
C VAL A 116 9.29 9.06 -3.45
N SER A 117 10.61 8.95 -3.33
CA SER A 117 11.54 9.90 -3.95
C SER A 117 11.48 9.90 -5.47
N THR A 118 11.04 8.81 -6.11
CA THR A 118 10.82 8.79 -7.58
C THR A 118 9.67 9.70 -8.01
N VAL A 119 8.78 10.05 -7.06
CA VAL A 119 7.61 10.91 -7.28
C VAL A 119 7.86 12.32 -6.75
N LEU A 120 8.30 12.44 -5.49
CA LEU A 120 8.46 13.73 -4.80
C LEU A 120 9.85 14.36 -4.96
N GLY A 121 10.87 13.56 -5.27
CA GLY A 121 12.28 13.92 -5.13
C GLY A 121 12.82 13.60 -3.73
N THR A 122 14.10 13.90 -3.50
CA THR A 122 14.81 13.57 -2.26
C THR A 122 14.63 14.60 -1.13
N LYS A 123 14.15 15.80 -1.46
CA LYS A 123 13.95 16.88 -0.49
C LYS A 123 12.58 16.75 0.20
N ARG A 124 12.53 17.06 1.50
CA ARG A 124 11.26 17.21 2.22
C ARG A 124 10.51 18.46 1.73
N LEU A 125 9.21 18.31 1.47
CA LEU A 125 8.36 19.36 0.88
C LEU A 125 7.38 19.92 1.91
N PRO A 126 6.97 21.20 1.85
CA PRO A 126 5.81 21.69 2.61
C PRO A 126 4.62 20.76 2.41
N MET A 127 3.99 20.34 3.50
CA MET A 127 3.00 19.25 3.46
C MET A 127 1.60 19.69 3.87
N LEU A 128 0.62 19.41 3.02
CA LEU A 128 -0.79 19.44 3.36
C LEU A 128 -1.30 18.01 3.56
N ILE A 129 -1.78 17.71 4.76
CA ILE A 129 -2.40 16.44 5.10
C ILE A 129 -3.92 16.60 4.94
N VAL A 130 -4.51 15.86 4.02
CA VAL A 130 -5.96 15.81 3.80
C VAL A 130 -6.57 14.85 4.81
N ASP A 131 -6.58 15.31 6.06
CA ASP A 131 -7.06 14.61 7.24
C ASP A 131 -7.26 15.60 8.39
N CYS A 132 -7.62 15.11 9.58
CA CYS A 132 -7.72 15.90 10.80
C CYS A 132 -6.62 15.56 11.83
N PRO A 133 -6.29 16.49 12.74
CA PRO A 133 -5.26 16.27 13.76
C PRO A 133 -5.54 15.10 14.70
N SER A 134 -6.81 14.84 15.06
CA SER A 134 -7.18 13.75 15.98
C SER A 134 -6.86 12.36 15.46
N THR A 135 -6.80 12.15 14.13
CA THR A 135 -6.49 10.85 13.51
C THR A 135 -5.18 10.24 14.00
N ILE A 136 -4.17 11.07 14.32
CA ILE A 136 -2.87 10.61 14.83
C ILE A 136 -2.73 10.72 16.35
N LYS A 137 -3.62 11.46 17.04
CA LYS A 137 -3.55 11.71 18.49
C LYS A 137 -4.01 10.50 19.31
N ASN A 138 -4.85 9.63 18.75
CA ASN A 138 -5.40 8.49 19.48
C ASN A 138 -4.39 7.33 19.58
N ARG A 139 -3.40 7.48 20.46
CA ARG A 139 -2.27 6.54 20.66
C ARG A 139 -2.68 5.11 21.06
N LYS A 140 -3.91 4.90 21.54
CA LYS A 140 -4.41 3.59 21.99
C LYS A 140 -4.86 2.67 20.85
N SER A 141 -5.09 3.22 19.65
CA SER A 141 -5.56 2.50 18.45
C SER A 141 -4.86 3.06 17.21
N PHE A 142 -3.73 2.46 16.83
CA PHE A 142 -2.99 2.86 15.64
C PHE A 142 -3.66 2.26 14.39
N SER A 143 -4.57 3.01 13.77
CA SER A 143 -5.26 2.57 12.55
C SER A 143 -4.33 2.59 11.33
N ALA A 144 -4.67 1.85 10.27
CA ALA A 144 -3.97 1.93 8.98
C ALA A 144 -3.94 3.36 8.41
N ARG A 145 -4.98 4.16 8.68
CA ARG A 145 -5.05 5.58 8.31
C ARG A 145 -3.97 6.40 9.01
N ALA A 146 -3.86 6.25 10.33
CA ALA A 146 -2.80 6.90 11.12
C ALA A 146 -1.40 6.44 10.70
N ALA A 147 -1.23 5.14 10.44
CA ALA A 147 0.04 4.57 9.97
C ALA A 147 0.46 5.17 8.61
N GLY A 148 -0.46 5.29 7.67
CA GLY A 148 -0.22 5.94 6.38
C GLY A 148 0.21 7.39 6.54
N ILE A 149 -0.54 8.19 7.31
CA ILE A 149 -0.21 9.60 7.55
C ILE A 149 1.19 9.72 8.17
N ILE A 150 1.49 8.94 9.20
CA ILE A 150 2.79 8.99 9.89
C ILE A 150 3.93 8.54 8.96
N GLY A 151 3.72 7.48 8.18
CA GLY A 151 4.69 7.00 7.20
C GLY A 151 5.04 8.07 6.17
N PHE A 152 4.02 8.69 5.56
CA PHE A 152 4.23 9.72 4.54
C PHE A 152 4.64 11.08 5.10
N SER A 153 4.36 11.37 6.38
CA SER A 153 4.80 12.62 7.04
C SER A 153 6.32 12.78 7.08
N THR A 154 7.08 11.68 6.93
CA THR A 154 8.55 11.72 6.83
C THR A 154 9.04 12.49 5.58
N PHE A 155 8.23 12.54 4.52
CA PHE A 155 8.52 13.27 3.27
C PHE A 155 8.07 14.73 3.31
N GLY A 156 7.23 15.08 4.29
CA GLY A 156 6.73 16.43 4.50
C GLY A 156 7.56 17.21 5.50
N LYS A 157 7.55 18.55 5.42
CA LYS A 157 7.97 19.48 6.48
C LYS A 157 6.80 20.41 6.78
N ARG A 158 6.69 20.87 8.04
CA ARG A 158 5.64 21.81 8.50
C ARG A 158 4.23 21.36 8.09
N PRO A 159 3.77 20.18 8.57
CA PRO A 159 2.48 19.65 8.17
C PRO A 159 1.33 20.57 8.58
N VAL A 160 0.42 20.82 7.65
CA VAL A 160 -0.86 21.51 7.85
C VAL A 160 -1.98 20.51 7.59
N TYR A 161 -3.01 20.48 8.43
CA TYR A 161 -4.19 19.63 8.23
C TYR A 161 -5.25 20.41 7.46
N ALA A 162 -5.83 19.79 6.44
CA ALA A 162 -6.88 20.40 5.63
C ALA A 162 -8.27 20.28 6.26
N LEU A 163 -8.45 19.39 7.25
CA LEU A 163 -9.73 19.14 7.90
C LEU A 163 -9.64 19.36 9.41
N ASN A 164 -10.74 19.84 10.00
CA ASN A 164 -10.93 19.87 11.45
C ASN A 164 -11.36 18.48 11.98
N ASP A 165 -11.47 18.33 13.30
CA ASP A 165 -11.84 17.05 13.92
C ASP A 165 -13.29 16.59 13.61
N ASN A 166 -14.14 17.48 13.07
CA ASN A 166 -15.46 17.16 12.55
C ASN A 166 -15.44 16.72 11.07
N MET A 167 -14.24 16.56 10.47
CA MET A 167 -14.05 16.24 9.05
C MET A 167 -14.56 17.33 8.09
N GLU A 168 -14.59 18.58 8.52
CA GLU A 168 -14.94 19.75 7.71
C GLU A 168 -13.68 20.49 7.27
N LEU A 169 -13.75 21.25 6.17
CA LEU A 169 -12.63 22.02 5.65
C LEU A 169 -12.14 23.08 6.64
N ASP A 170 -10.83 23.09 6.90
CA ASP A 170 -10.15 24.19 7.56
C ASP A 170 -9.65 25.19 6.50
N ILE A 171 -10.59 25.99 5.97
CA ILE A 171 -10.36 26.87 4.82
C ILE A 171 -9.23 27.87 5.07
N GLU A 172 -9.15 28.44 6.27
CA GLU A 172 -8.13 29.42 6.63
C GLU A 172 -6.72 28.81 6.51
N ASN A 173 -6.52 27.63 7.10
CA ASN A 173 -5.24 26.93 7.02
C ASN A 173 -4.90 26.47 5.60
N ILE A 174 -5.89 26.03 4.82
CA ILE A 174 -5.69 25.65 3.42
C ILE A 174 -5.26 26.86 2.58
N LEU A 175 -5.98 27.99 2.66
CA LEU A 175 -5.66 29.22 1.92
C LEU A 175 -4.26 29.73 2.31
N SER A 176 -3.97 29.79 3.61
CA SER A 176 -2.67 30.19 4.13
C SER A 176 -1.54 29.29 3.62
N PHE A 177 -1.77 27.98 3.55
CA PHE A 177 -0.79 27.02 3.01
C PHE A 177 -0.47 27.30 1.54
N PHE A 178 -1.50 27.40 0.68
CA PHE A 178 -1.29 27.60 -0.76
C PHE A 178 -0.68 28.97 -1.07
N GLU A 179 -1.07 30.02 -0.35
CA GLU A 179 -0.48 31.35 -0.54
C GLU A 179 1.00 31.38 -0.10
N LYS A 180 1.30 30.82 1.07
CA LYS A 180 2.67 30.78 1.62
C LYS A 180 3.65 30.02 0.72
N TYR A 181 3.19 28.95 0.08
CA TYR A 181 4.05 28.06 -0.71
C TYR A 181 3.80 28.13 -2.22
N LYS A 182 3.16 29.20 -2.73
CA LYS A 182 2.81 29.35 -4.15
C LYS A 182 3.98 29.23 -5.15
N ASN A 183 5.20 29.50 -4.68
CA ASN A 183 6.45 29.41 -5.47
C ASN A 183 7.35 28.24 -5.05
N GLU A 184 6.90 27.35 -4.16
CA GLU A 184 7.61 26.15 -3.74
C GLU A 184 6.87 24.89 -4.19
N LYS A 185 7.61 23.79 -4.40
CA LYS A 185 6.98 22.49 -4.63
C LYS A 185 6.32 21.99 -3.34
N VAL A 186 5.04 21.66 -3.38
CA VAL A 186 4.27 21.16 -2.23
C VAL A 186 3.93 19.67 -2.34
N PHE A 187 3.81 19.01 -1.18
CA PHE A 187 3.35 17.64 -1.06
C PHE A 187 1.97 17.61 -0.40
N ILE A 188 1.01 16.93 -1.03
CA ILE A 188 -0.32 16.70 -0.48
C ILE A 188 -0.48 15.20 -0.26
N PHE A 189 -0.97 14.80 0.92
CA PHE A 189 -1.22 13.39 1.23
C PHE A 189 -2.61 13.19 1.81
N GLY A 190 -3.31 12.14 1.38
CA GLY A 190 -4.56 11.72 2.01
C GLY A 190 -5.06 10.39 1.49
N PHE A 191 -5.98 9.76 2.22
CA PHE A 191 -6.64 8.54 1.73
C PHE A 191 -7.67 8.90 0.66
N THR A 192 -7.79 8.08 -0.40
CA THR A 192 -8.58 8.43 -1.60
C THR A 192 -10.01 8.87 -1.27
N PHE A 193 -10.70 8.13 -0.39
CA PHE A 193 -12.06 8.50 0.03
C PHE A 193 -12.12 9.84 0.77
N VAL A 194 -11.12 10.12 1.61
CA VAL A 194 -11.08 11.37 2.39
C VAL A 194 -10.80 12.56 1.48
N VAL A 195 -9.83 12.41 0.57
CA VAL A 195 -9.50 13.39 -0.46
C VAL A 195 -10.73 13.68 -1.32
N TRP A 196 -11.44 12.65 -1.76
CA TRP A 196 -12.63 12.84 -2.59
C TRP A 196 -13.77 13.52 -1.83
N LYS A 197 -14.24 12.90 -0.75
CA LYS A 197 -15.50 13.24 -0.10
C LYS A 197 -15.41 14.51 0.73
N PHE A 198 -14.39 14.62 1.57
CA PHE A 198 -14.32 15.68 2.58
C PHE A 198 -13.51 16.88 2.11
N PHE A 199 -12.62 16.69 1.13
CA PHE A 199 -11.78 17.75 0.62
C PHE A 199 -12.26 18.28 -0.73
N ILE A 200 -12.17 17.50 -1.80
CA ILE A 200 -12.47 17.96 -3.16
C ILE A 200 -13.94 18.30 -3.35
N GLN A 201 -14.87 17.42 -2.95
CA GLN A 201 -16.30 17.71 -3.05
C GLN A 201 -16.71 18.92 -2.21
N SER A 202 -16.12 19.08 -1.01
CA SER A 202 -16.37 20.24 -0.16
C SER A 202 -15.85 21.54 -0.80
N LEU A 203 -14.65 21.55 -1.38
CA LEU A 203 -14.10 22.71 -2.09
C LEU A 203 -14.98 23.10 -3.28
N ILE A 204 -15.46 22.10 -4.05
CA ILE A 204 -16.41 22.32 -5.15
C ILE A 204 -17.71 22.95 -4.64
N SER A 205 -18.28 22.43 -3.54
CA SER A 205 -19.54 22.94 -2.98
C SER A 205 -19.43 24.40 -2.51
N GLN A 206 -18.25 24.78 -2.00
CA GLN A 206 -17.94 26.15 -1.56
C GLN A 206 -17.43 27.04 -2.71
N LYS A 207 -17.38 26.52 -3.94
CA LYS A 207 -16.87 27.22 -5.15
C LYS A 207 -15.43 27.71 -5.00
N ILE A 208 -14.61 26.99 -4.24
CA ILE A 208 -13.20 27.31 -4.01
C ILE A 208 -12.34 26.57 -5.02
N ARG A 209 -11.44 27.31 -5.67
CA ARG A 209 -10.47 26.80 -6.63
C ARG A 209 -9.15 27.52 -6.44
N PHE A 210 -8.05 26.80 -6.63
CA PHE A 210 -6.70 27.32 -6.52
C PHE A 210 -6.06 27.53 -7.89
N ASN A 211 -5.15 28.50 -7.95
CA ASN A 211 -4.30 28.71 -9.11
C ASN A 211 -3.29 27.56 -9.27
N LYS A 212 -2.67 27.49 -10.44
CA LYS A 212 -1.64 26.48 -10.71
C LYS A 212 -0.48 26.59 -9.71
N ILE A 213 -0.09 25.47 -9.13
CA ILE A 213 1.02 25.35 -8.17
C ILE A 213 1.84 24.08 -8.47
N ASP A 214 3.16 24.12 -8.24
CA ASP A 214 3.98 22.92 -8.29
C ASP A 214 3.62 21.99 -7.13
N GLY A 215 2.72 21.04 -7.38
CA GLY A 215 2.14 20.19 -6.35
C GLY A 215 2.07 18.73 -6.76
N THR A 216 2.30 17.85 -5.79
CA THR A 216 2.05 16.41 -5.96
C THR A 216 1.17 15.91 -4.84
N LEU A 217 0.02 15.33 -5.20
CA LEU A 217 -0.85 14.61 -4.28
C LEU A 217 -0.56 13.11 -4.39
N ILE A 218 -0.19 12.48 -3.27
CA ILE A 218 -0.14 11.01 -3.15
C ILE A 218 -1.33 10.54 -2.34
N HIS A 219 -2.06 9.54 -2.86
CA HIS A 219 -3.20 8.95 -2.18
C HIS A 219 -3.25 7.45 -2.32
N GLY A 220 -3.94 6.79 -1.40
CA GLY A 220 -4.14 5.35 -1.43
C GLY A 220 -5.34 4.91 -0.57
N GLY A 221 -5.75 3.65 -0.76
CA GLY A 221 -6.89 3.05 -0.05
C GLY A 221 -8.25 3.68 -0.36
N GLY A 222 -9.33 3.13 0.18
CA GLY A 222 -10.67 3.78 0.17
C GLY A 222 -11.43 3.80 -1.16
N TRP A 223 -10.95 3.13 -2.21
CA TRP A 223 -11.59 3.11 -3.54
C TRP A 223 -12.99 2.49 -3.57
N LYS A 224 -13.32 1.57 -2.65
CA LYS A 224 -14.64 0.90 -2.60
C LYS A 224 -15.80 1.90 -2.65
N LYS A 225 -15.75 2.95 -1.81
CA LYS A 225 -16.81 3.97 -1.73
C LYS A 225 -16.87 4.89 -2.96
N LEU A 226 -15.79 5.00 -3.73
CA LEU A 226 -15.74 5.79 -4.97
C LEU A 226 -16.34 5.00 -6.13
N ILE A 227 -16.07 3.70 -6.19
CA ILE A 227 -16.67 2.80 -7.20
C ILE A 227 -18.19 2.78 -7.04
N GLU A 228 -18.71 2.75 -5.81
CA GLU A 228 -20.14 2.90 -5.51
C GLU A 228 -20.73 4.25 -5.98
N GLN A 229 -19.88 5.27 -6.20
CA GLN A 229 -20.25 6.58 -6.74
C GLN A 229 -19.90 6.71 -8.24
N SER A 230 -19.52 5.63 -8.92
CA SER A 230 -19.07 5.61 -10.31
C SER A 230 -17.85 6.50 -10.61
N VAL A 231 -17.04 6.82 -9.59
CA VAL A 231 -15.84 7.65 -9.73
C VAL A 231 -14.66 6.76 -10.06
N ASN A 232 -14.15 6.88 -11.29
CA ASN A 232 -12.93 6.21 -11.71
C ASN A 232 -11.68 7.08 -11.47
N ASN A 233 -10.52 6.46 -11.64
CA ASN A 233 -9.23 7.09 -11.37
C ASN A 233 -8.92 8.30 -12.26
N ASN A 234 -9.34 8.28 -13.53
CA ASN A 234 -9.13 9.41 -14.43
C ASN A 234 -9.98 10.62 -14.02
N GLU A 235 -11.24 10.38 -13.65
CA GLU A 235 -12.12 11.43 -13.13
C GLU A 235 -11.58 12.02 -11.83
N PHE A 236 -11.18 11.16 -10.88
CA PHE A 236 -10.60 11.56 -9.60
C PHE A 236 -9.41 12.52 -9.80
N LYS A 237 -8.45 12.13 -10.64
CA LYS A 237 -7.27 12.95 -10.95
C LYS A 237 -7.63 14.25 -11.64
N SER A 238 -8.48 14.21 -12.66
CA SER A 238 -8.90 15.38 -13.42
C SER A 238 -9.55 16.42 -12.51
N LYS A 239 -10.48 16.00 -11.63
CA LYS A 239 -11.14 16.91 -10.68
C LYS A 239 -10.15 17.51 -9.68
N ILE A 240 -9.24 16.72 -9.14
CA ILE A 240 -8.20 17.22 -8.21
C ILE A 240 -7.30 18.25 -8.89
N SER A 241 -6.75 17.93 -10.06
CA SER A 241 -5.88 18.84 -10.79
C SER A 241 -6.61 20.14 -11.15
N ASN A 242 -7.89 20.05 -11.52
CA ASN A 242 -8.70 21.22 -11.82
C ASN A 242 -8.96 22.11 -10.60
N ILE A 243 -9.24 21.52 -9.43
CA ILE A 243 -9.59 22.26 -8.20
C ILE A 243 -8.36 22.82 -7.49
N LEU A 244 -7.29 22.02 -7.37
CA LEU A 244 -6.08 22.40 -6.63
C LEU A 244 -4.98 23.03 -7.50
N GLY A 245 -5.08 22.93 -8.83
CA GLY A 245 -4.06 23.45 -9.74
C GLY A 245 -2.71 22.70 -9.69
N ILE A 246 -2.68 21.47 -9.16
CA ILE A 246 -1.44 20.69 -8.99
C ILE A 246 -1.06 19.88 -10.24
N ASN A 247 0.23 19.55 -10.37
CA ASN A 247 0.77 18.86 -11.55
C ASN A 247 0.58 17.34 -11.52
N LYS A 248 0.61 16.73 -10.33
CA LYS A 248 0.65 15.27 -10.18
C LYS A 248 -0.34 14.79 -9.13
N VAL A 249 -1.08 13.76 -9.49
CA VAL A 249 -1.93 12.98 -8.59
C VAL A 249 -1.53 11.52 -8.80
N VAL A 250 -0.97 10.91 -7.76
CA VAL A 250 -0.35 9.58 -7.83
C VAL A 250 -1.03 8.67 -6.81
N ASN A 251 -1.66 7.62 -7.31
CA ASN A 251 -2.21 6.57 -6.48
C ASN A 251 -1.09 5.64 -5.97
N TYR A 252 -1.31 5.00 -4.82
CA TYR A 252 -0.51 3.87 -4.38
C TYR A 252 -1.39 2.76 -3.83
N TYR A 253 -0.94 1.52 -4.02
CA TYR A 253 -1.49 0.34 -3.37
C TYR A 253 -0.50 -0.20 -2.35
N GLY A 254 -1.00 -0.63 -1.20
CA GLY A 254 -0.19 -1.17 -0.12
C GLY A 254 -1.07 -1.60 1.06
N MET A 255 -0.47 -2.39 1.94
CA MET A 255 -1.14 -2.98 3.11
C MET A 255 -0.17 -3.04 4.29
N VAL A 256 -0.70 -3.13 5.51
CA VAL A 256 0.15 -3.11 6.72
C VAL A 256 1.02 -4.36 6.80
N GLU A 257 0.52 -5.47 6.24
CA GLU A 257 1.15 -6.77 6.14
C GLU A 257 2.37 -6.76 5.20
N GLN A 258 2.51 -5.76 4.33
CA GLN A 258 3.71 -5.54 3.50
C GLN A 258 4.20 -4.09 3.60
N THR A 259 4.36 -3.61 4.83
CA THR A 259 4.82 -2.24 5.08
C THR A 259 6.16 -1.95 4.38
N GLY A 260 6.26 -0.77 3.77
CA GLY A 260 7.44 -0.35 2.99
C GLY A 260 7.42 -0.79 1.53
N SER A 261 6.68 -1.86 1.17
CA SER A 261 6.51 -2.35 -0.19
C SER A 261 5.21 -1.84 -0.80
N ILE A 262 5.16 -0.56 -1.12
CA ILE A 262 4.02 0.02 -1.86
C ILE A 262 4.22 -0.11 -3.37
N PHE A 263 3.10 -0.22 -4.08
CA PHE A 263 3.06 -0.16 -5.53
C PHE A 263 2.60 1.24 -5.92
N LEU A 264 3.50 2.02 -6.51
CA LEU A 264 3.19 3.36 -6.98
C LEU A 264 2.60 3.30 -8.38
N GLU A 265 1.68 4.21 -8.64
CA GLU A 265 1.08 4.37 -9.93
C GLU A 265 2.02 5.09 -10.92
N CYS A 266 2.06 4.61 -12.16
CA CYS A 266 2.83 5.23 -13.23
C CYS A 266 2.05 6.36 -13.93
N ASN A 267 2.72 7.06 -14.86
CA ASN A 267 2.12 8.13 -15.66
C ASN A 267 0.96 7.69 -16.56
N LYS A 268 0.77 6.38 -16.77
CA LYS A 268 -0.38 5.81 -17.50
C LYS A 268 -1.54 5.40 -16.60
N GLY A 269 -1.42 5.56 -15.28
CA GLY A 269 -2.47 5.23 -14.32
C GLY A 269 -2.50 3.78 -13.82
N ASN A 270 -1.48 2.98 -14.16
CA ASN A 270 -1.35 1.60 -13.70
C ASN A 270 -0.41 1.50 -12.50
N LEU A 271 -0.68 0.58 -11.57
CA LEU A 271 0.22 0.31 -10.44
C LEU A 271 1.43 -0.50 -10.91
N LYS A 272 2.60 -0.25 -10.32
CA LYS A 272 3.86 -0.88 -10.75
C LYS A 272 4.59 -1.60 -9.63
N THR A 273 5.13 -2.75 -10.01
CA THR A 273 6.13 -3.50 -9.23
C THR A 273 7.49 -2.81 -9.23
N SER A 274 8.26 -3.00 -8.16
CA SER A 274 9.59 -2.40 -7.96
C SER A 274 10.65 -3.49 -7.81
N ILE A 275 11.93 -3.14 -7.68
CA ILE A 275 12.98 -4.15 -7.42
C ILE A 275 12.77 -4.88 -6.08
N TYR A 276 11.92 -4.34 -5.20
CA TYR A 276 11.65 -4.86 -3.86
C TYR A 276 10.35 -5.66 -3.76
N SER A 277 9.49 -5.62 -4.78
CA SER A 277 8.17 -6.24 -4.75
C SER A 277 7.70 -6.69 -6.13
N ASP A 278 6.94 -7.78 -6.16
CA ASP A 278 6.31 -8.34 -7.36
C ASP A 278 4.85 -8.70 -7.08
N VAL A 279 4.10 -9.01 -8.13
CA VAL A 279 2.73 -9.51 -8.06
C VAL A 279 2.54 -10.72 -8.98
N ILE A 280 1.65 -11.62 -8.56
CA ILE A 280 1.11 -12.70 -9.38
C ILE A 280 -0.40 -12.58 -9.31
N ILE A 281 -1.08 -12.71 -10.44
CA ILE A 281 -2.55 -12.74 -10.48
C ILE A 281 -2.94 -14.22 -10.57
N ARG A 282 -3.80 -14.65 -9.65
CA ARG A 282 -4.14 -16.06 -9.44
C ARG A 282 -5.60 -16.32 -9.79
N ARG A 283 -5.88 -17.40 -10.51
CA ARG A 283 -7.25 -17.93 -10.69
C ARG A 283 -7.75 -18.53 -9.37
N ASN A 284 -9.01 -18.98 -9.36
CA ASN A 284 -9.63 -19.62 -8.19
C ASN A 284 -8.95 -20.94 -7.78
N ASP A 285 -8.30 -21.63 -8.71
CA ASP A 285 -7.47 -22.82 -8.45
C ASP A 285 -6.01 -22.49 -8.09
N PHE A 286 -5.71 -21.20 -7.91
CA PHE A 286 -4.38 -20.65 -7.67
C PHE A 286 -3.34 -20.85 -8.78
N SER A 287 -3.76 -21.22 -10.00
CA SER A 287 -2.91 -21.12 -11.18
C SER A 287 -2.68 -19.65 -11.59
N GLU A 288 -1.61 -19.35 -12.33
CA GLU A 288 -1.31 -18.00 -12.80
C GLU A 288 -2.27 -17.56 -13.92
N CYS A 289 -2.84 -16.36 -13.79
CA CYS A 289 -3.59 -15.70 -14.85
C CYS A 289 -2.66 -15.20 -15.96
N SER A 290 -3.19 -15.15 -17.18
CA SER A 290 -2.55 -14.48 -18.31
C SER A 290 -2.63 -12.95 -18.17
N TYR A 291 -1.92 -12.22 -19.03
CA TYR A 291 -2.14 -10.77 -19.14
C TYR A 291 -3.58 -10.46 -19.57
N ASN A 292 -4.17 -9.41 -18.96
CA ASN A 292 -5.56 -8.98 -19.11
C ASN A 292 -6.59 -10.03 -18.69
N GLU A 293 -6.20 -10.95 -17.80
CA GLU A 293 -7.11 -11.89 -17.16
C GLU A 293 -7.27 -11.54 -15.67
N PRO A 294 -8.48 -11.15 -15.23
CA PRO A 294 -8.74 -10.85 -13.84
C PRO A 294 -8.59 -12.06 -12.91
N GLY A 295 -8.04 -11.83 -11.72
CA GLY A 295 -7.89 -12.84 -10.68
C GLY A 295 -7.53 -12.24 -9.33
N ILE A 296 -7.26 -13.10 -8.36
CA ILE A 296 -6.88 -12.72 -7.01
C ILE A 296 -5.43 -12.26 -7.00
N ILE A 297 -5.15 -11.10 -6.41
CA ILE A 297 -3.79 -10.55 -6.37
C ILE A 297 -2.99 -11.26 -5.27
N GLN A 298 -1.90 -11.93 -5.64
CA GLN A 298 -0.82 -12.29 -4.74
C GLN A 298 0.24 -11.19 -4.77
N VAL A 299 0.59 -10.66 -3.60
CA VAL A 299 1.65 -9.66 -3.45
C VAL A 299 2.90 -10.30 -2.84
N ILE A 300 4.05 -9.97 -3.41
CA ILE A 300 5.34 -10.55 -3.02
C ILE A 300 6.31 -9.41 -2.67
N SER A 301 7.04 -9.54 -1.57
CA SER A 301 7.93 -8.51 -1.05
C SER A 301 9.20 -9.12 -0.44
N LEU A 302 10.34 -8.46 -0.69
CA LEU A 302 11.62 -8.79 -0.07
C LEU A 302 11.83 -8.17 1.32
N LEU A 303 10.87 -7.38 1.82
CA LEU A 303 11.08 -6.57 3.03
C LEU A 303 10.69 -7.28 4.34
N PRO A 304 9.61 -8.07 4.41
CA PRO A 304 9.23 -8.77 5.64
C PRO A 304 10.33 -9.75 6.04
N THR A 305 11.05 -9.43 7.10
CA THR A 305 12.14 -10.27 7.64
C THR A 305 11.86 -10.66 9.08
N SER A 306 11.06 -9.89 9.80
CA SER A 306 10.65 -10.21 11.17
C SER A 306 9.32 -10.97 11.29
N TYR A 307 8.64 -11.22 10.17
CA TYR A 307 7.36 -11.95 10.10
C TYR A 307 7.14 -12.47 8.68
N PRO A 308 6.37 -13.57 8.48
CA PRO A 308 6.16 -14.22 7.17
C PRO A 308 5.20 -13.44 6.24
N GLY A 309 5.51 -12.17 5.98
CA GLY A 309 4.72 -11.28 5.11
C GLY A 309 5.17 -11.26 3.65
N HIS A 310 6.19 -12.04 3.28
CA HIS A 310 6.91 -11.94 2.00
C HIS A 310 6.10 -12.44 0.80
N SER A 311 5.12 -13.33 1.00
CA SER A 311 4.28 -13.90 -0.07
C SER A 311 2.85 -14.07 0.44
N LEU A 312 1.95 -13.16 0.03
CA LEU A 312 0.58 -13.08 0.55
C LEU A 312 -0.44 -13.12 -0.58
N ILE A 313 -1.46 -13.97 -0.46
CA ILE A 313 -2.67 -13.86 -1.28
C ILE A 313 -3.62 -12.86 -0.61
N SER A 314 -3.97 -11.81 -1.34
CA SER A 314 -4.86 -10.74 -0.86
C SER A 314 -6.33 -11.11 -1.00
N GLU A 315 -7.21 -10.19 -0.59
CA GLU A 315 -8.65 -10.27 -0.87
C GLU A 315 -9.06 -9.32 -2.02
N ASP A 316 -8.09 -8.80 -2.77
CA ASP A 316 -8.30 -7.85 -3.86
C ASP A 316 -8.21 -8.56 -5.22
N ILE A 317 -9.08 -8.16 -6.15
CA ILE A 317 -9.13 -8.64 -7.55
C ILE A 317 -8.44 -7.62 -8.44
N GLY A 318 -7.59 -8.10 -9.34
CA GLY A 318 -6.85 -7.29 -10.30
C GLY A 318 -6.42 -8.10 -11.51
N GLU A 319 -5.73 -7.44 -12.43
CA GLU A 319 -5.16 -8.07 -13.62
C GLU A 319 -3.81 -7.46 -13.97
N LEU A 320 -2.95 -8.25 -14.63
CA LEU A 320 -1.73 -7.73 -15.23
C LEU A 320 -2.06 -7.03 -16.55
N VAL A 321 -1.46 -5.88 -16.78
CA VAL A 321 -1.66 -5.09 -18.01
C VAL A 321 -0.34 -4.76 -18.67
N ASN A 322 -0.33 -4.75 -20.00
CA ASN A 322 0.79 -4.22 -20.76
C ASN A 322 0.81 -2.69 -20.61
N CYS A 323 1.99 -2.11 -20.38
CA CYS A 323 2.11 -0.68 -20.14
C CYS A 323 3.35 -0.10 -20.80
N ASP A 324 3.16 0.94 -21.59
CA ASP A 324 4.17 1.68 -22.34
C ASP A 324 4.77 2.85 -21.53
N CYS A 325 4.66 2.83 -20.20
CA CYS A 325 5.15 3.90 -19.32
C CYS A 325 6.68 4.06 -19.29
N GLY A 326 7.42 3.25 -20.05
CA GLY A 326 8.89 3.26 -20.15
C GLY A 326 9.63 2.73 -18.91
N ASN A 327 8.92 2.50 -17.80
CA ASN A 327 9.52 1.91 -16.60
C ASN A 327 9.40 0.37 -16.64
N PRO A 328 10.41 -0.36 -16.17
CA PRO A 328 10.38 -1.81 -16.04
C PRO A 328 9.49 -2.29 -14.90
N GLY A 329 9.30 -3.60 -14.81
CA GLY A 329 8.41 -4.26 -13.86
C GLY A 329 6.99 -4.46 -14.41
N LYS A 330 6.30 -5.47 -13.88
CA LYS A 330 4.89 -5.72 -14.16
C LYS A 330 4.04 -4.52 -13.78
N CYS A 331 3.02 -4.27 -14.60
CA CYS A 331 1.97 -3.28 -14.32
C CYS A 331 0.66 -4.02 -14.08
N PHE A 332 -0.14 -3.51 -13.17
CA PHE A 332 -1.42 -4.12 -12.82
C PHE A 332 -2.44 -3.05 -12.43
N ILE A 333 -3.71 -3.44 -12.47
CA ILE A 333 -4.83 -2.63 -12.00
C ILE A 333 -5.60 -3.40 -10.93
N ILE A 334 -6.37 -2.67 -10.12
CA ILE A 334 -7.22 -3.24 -9.07
C ILE A 334 -8.67 -2.95 -9.45
N HIS A 335 -9.49 -3.99 -9.54
CA HIS A 335 -10.91 -3.87 -9.84
C HIS A 335 -11.76 -3.70 -8.57
N GLY A 336 -11.29 -4.23 -7.45
CA GLY A 336 -12.00 -4.16 -6.18
C GLY A 336 -11.61 -5.31 -5.26
N ARG A 337 -12.51 -5.64 -4.33
CA ARG A 337 -12.36 -6.82 -3.47
C ARG A 337 -13.16 -7.98 -3.98
N ILE A 338 -12.71 -9.19 -3.66
CA ILE A 338 -13.55 -10.39 -3.76
C ILE A 338 -14.86 -10.07 -3.05
N ALA A 339 -15.97 -10.17 -3.78
CA ALA A 339 -17.27 -10.10 -3.15
C ALA A 339 -17.31 -11.23 -2.12
N LYS A 340 -17.41 -10.88 -0.83
CA LYS A 340 -17.85 -11.90 0.12
C LYS A 340 -19.20 -12.34 -0.41
N ALA A 341 -19.33 -13.62 -0.77
CA ALA A 341 -20.62 -14.25 -0.59
C ALA A 341 -20.93 -13.99 0.88
N GLU A 342 -21.75 -12.98 1.17
CA GLU A 342 -22.55 -13.03 2.36
C GLU A 342 -23.13 -14.44 2.31
N ILE A 343 -22.81 -15.24 3.33
CA ILE A 343 -23.58 -16.43 3.61
C ILE A 343 -24.99 -15.88 3.86
N ARG A 344 -25.76 -15.69 2.79
CA ARG A 344 -27.21 -15.66 2.85
C ARG A 344 -27.50 -17.02 3.41
N GLY A 345 -27.80 -17.06 4.70
CA GLY A 345 -28.26 -18.27 5.34
C GLY A 345 -29.40 -18.79 4.46
N CYS A 346 -29.21 -19.99 3.91
CA CYS A 346 -30.36 -20.85 3.67
C CYS A 346 -30.92 -21.17 5.06
N SER A 347 -31.73 -20.24 5.57
CA SER A 347 -32.62 -20.42 6.69
C SER A 347 -34.00 -20.06 6.19
N ASP A 348 -34.56 -20.94 5.36
CA ASP A 348 -36.00 -21.11 5.21
C ASP A 348 -36.27 -22.61 5.32
N THR A 349 -36.15 -23.11 6.54
CA THR A 349 -36.99 -24.21 7.03
C THR A 349 -38.16 -23.57 7.76
N VAL A 350 -39.28 -23.39 7.06
CA VAL A 350 -40.62 -23.40 7.67
C VAL A 350 -41.58 -23.96 6.60
N GLU A 351 -42.09 -25.16 6.91
CA GLU A 351 -43.24 -25.93 6.36
C GLU A 351 -43.55 -25.92 4.85
#